data_AF-A0A419X983-F1
#
_entry.id   AF-A0A419X983-F1
#
_cell.length_a   1.000
_cell.length_b   1.000
_cell.length_c   1.000
_cell.angle_alpha   90.00
_cell.angle_beta   90.00
_cell.angle_gamma   90.00
#
_symmetry.space_group_name_H-M   'P 1'
#
loop_
_entity.id
_entity.type
_entity.pdbx_description
1 polymer ?
#
loop_
_entity_poly.entity_id
_entity_poly.type
_entity_poly.pdbx_seq_one_letter_code
_entity_poly.pdbx_strand_id
1 'polypeptide(L)'
;MKNTYYLLIVLIAIFTACTKQQSLTVPFSNSEIKYSGRIDTTSFDHAELYWSGSSIKINFEGESLSALMKDEKADNYYNIIIDKDSIVLFRPDTIKEYHELATNLSPGKHSIELFKRTEWDRGATNFYGFKIGGKAKLLAKADVPKRKIEFYGNSITAGYAVEDTSGKDSPDSTFTNNYLSYASITARHFDADYHCICKSGIGITISWFPFEMPDIYDRLNPADSISKWDFSLYAPDVVVVNLFQNDSWLVNMPERDEFKKNFGEKSPSEEYLIHAYQQFVAGIRNHYPKAEIICMLGNMDATKEGSQWPGYVKKAVAGLKDDKIYTHFVPFKETTGHPSIKEQEEMANSLIQFIDENINW
;
A
#
# COMPACT_ATOMS: atom_id res chain seq x y z
N MET A 1 -17.66 0.85 -93.47
CA MET A 1 -18.13 0.47 -92.12
C MET A 1 -16.93 -0.02 -91.31
N LYS A 2 -16.39 0.78 -90.40
CA LYS A 2 -15.37 0.37 -89.41
C LYS A 2 -15.78 0.99 -88.08
N ASN A 3 -16.32 0.17 -87.17
CA ASN A 3 -16.65 0.58 -85.81
C ASN A 3 -15.46 0.22 -84.91
N THR A 4 -14.85 1.22 -84.30
CA THR A 4 -13.83 1.05 -83.26
C THR A 4 -14.50 1.30 -81.91
N TYR A 5 -14.67 0.26 -81.10
CA TYR A 5 -15.17 0.38 -79.73
C TYR A 5 -14.01 0.74 -78.79
N TYR A 6 -14.11 1.87 -78.10
CA TYR A 6 -13.22 2.20 -76.99
C TYR A 6 -13.77 1.57 -75.71
N LEU A 7 -13.02 0.64 -75.14
CA LEU A 7 -13.30 0.02 -73.85
C LEU A 7 -12.77 0.95 -72.74
N LEU A 8 -13.67 1.59 -72.00
CA LEU A 8 -13.32 2.43 -70.85
C LEU A 8 -13.19 1.53 -69.61
N ILE A 9 -11.95 1.28 -69.16
CA ILE A 9 -11.68 0.58 -67.89
C ILE A 9 -11.75 1.61 -66.77
N VAL A 10 -12.78 1.53 -65.93
CA VAL A 10 -12.90 2.31 -64.69
C VAL A 10 -12.19 1.53 -63.58
N LEU A 11 -11.02 2.02 -63.15
CA LEU A 11 -10.35 1.54 -61.95
C LEU A 11 -11.06 2.13 -60.72
N ILE A 12 -11.75 1.29 -59.96
CA ILE A 12 -12.25 1.64 -58.62
C ILE A 12 -11.13 1.36 -57.62
N ALA A 13 -10.42 2.41 -57.19
CA ALA A 13 -9.48 2.32 -56.09
C ALA A 13 -10.26 2.28 -54.76
N ILE A 14 -10.32 1.12 -54.12
CA ILE A 14 -10.83 0.96 -52.76
C ILE A 14 -9.75 1.50 -51.81
N PHE A 15 -9.90 2.73 -51.35
CA PHE A 15 -9.11 3.25 -50.23
C PHE A 15 -9.64 2.62 -48.94
N THR A 16 -8.99 1.55 -48.48
CA THR A 16 -9.08 1.11 -47.10
C THR A 16 -8.41 2.16 -46.22
N ALA A 17 -9.20 3.11 -45.72
CA ALA A 17 -8.74 3.99 -44.67
C ALA A 17 -8.47 3.14 -43.42
N CYS A 18 -7.20 2.79 -43.17
CA CYS A 18 -6.74 2.45 -41.84
C CYS A 18 -7.00 3.67 -40.96
N THR A 19 -8.16 3.70 -40.29
CA THR A 19 -8.40 4.62 -39.17
C THR A 19 -7.31 4.34 -38.15
N LYS A 20 -6.27 5.18 -38.13
CA LYS A 20 -5.24 5.20 -37.10
C LYS A 20 -5.99 5.25 -35.77
N GLN A 21 -5.91 4.17 -34.99
CA GLN A 21 -6.54 4.12 -33.68
C GLN A 21 -5.91 5.24 -32.85
N GLN A 22 -6.69 6.29 -32.62
CA GLN A 22 -6.24 7.45 -31.87
C GLN A 22 -5.86 6.93 -30.47
N SER A 23 -4.64 7.20 -30.05
CA SER A 23 -4.19 6.86 -28.71
C SER A 23 -3.51 8.07 -28.10
N LEU A 24 -3.71 8.25 -26.81
CA LEU A 24 -3.13 9.34 -26.03
C LEU A 24 -2.14 8.76 -25.04
N THR A 25 -0.87 9.11 -25.18
CA THR A 25 0.15 8.83 -24.16
C THR A 25 0.09 9.90 -23.08
N VAL A 26 0.04 9.47 -21.82
CA VAL A 26 0.06 10.32 -20.64
C VAL A 26 1.32 9.98 -19.85
N PRO A 27 2.34 10.85 -19.80
CA PRO A 27 3.58 10.57 -19.08
C PRO A 27 3.32 10.49 -17.56
N PHE A 28 4.18 9.77 -16.83
CA PHE A 28 4.06 9.64 -15.36
C PHE A 28 3.98 11.00 -14.63
N SER A 29 4.66 12.02 -15.15
CA SER A 29 4.71 13.37 -14.56
C SER A 29 3.46 14.22 -14.83
N ASN A 30 2.45 13.68 -15.51
CA ASN A 30 1.23 14.44 -15.79
C ASN A 30 0.45 14.73 -14.49
N SER A 31 0.04 16.00 -14.31
CA SER A 31 -0.65 16.48 -13.10
C SER A 31 -2.02 15.86 -12.84
N GLU A 32 -2.64 15.28 -13.87
CA GLU A 32 -3.93 14.57 -13.78
C GLU A 32 -3.80 13.10 -13.38
N ILE A 33 -2.57 12.60 -13.19
CA ILE A 33 -2.34 11.35 -12.50
C ILE A 33 -2.32 11.63 -11.00
N LYS A 34 -3.10 10.88 -10.24
CA LYS A 34 -3.07 10.92 -8.78
C LYS A 34 -2.21 9.78 -8.26
N TYR A 35 -1.27 10.13 -7.40
CA TYR A 35 -0.42 9.21 -6.65
C TYR A 35 -0.83 9.23 -5.18
N SER A 36 -0.85 8.06 -4.55
CA SER A 36 -1.06 7.88 -3.10
C SER A 36 0.03 6.97 -2.55
N GLY A 37 0.56 7.28 -1.37
CA GLY A 37 1.70 6.59 -0.78
C GLY A 37 3.02 7.35 -0.95
N ARG A 38 4.09 6.81 -0.36
CA ARG A 38 5.45 7.34 -0.53
C ARG A 38 6.02 6.83 -1.86
N ILE A 39 5.89 7.66 -2.89
CA ILE A 39 6.28 7.35 -4.28
C ILE A 39 7.30 8.40 -4.72
N ASP A 40 8.44 7.95 -5.26
CA ASP A 40 9.40 8.86 -5.87
C ASP A 40 8.92 9.24 -7.28
N THR A 41 8.71 10.52 -7.53
CA THR A 41 8.32 11.06 -8.84
C THR A 41 9.30 12.12 -9.35
N THR A 42 10.41 12.32 -8.64
CA THR A 42 11.32 13.45 -8.86
C THR A 42 12.74 13.04 -9.22
N SER A 43 13.19 11.86 -8.79
CA SER A 43 14.58 11.43 -8.96
C SER A 43 14.86 10.77 -10.31
N PHE A 44 13.82 10.28 -10.99
CA PHE A 44 13.94 9.45 -12.18
C PHE A 44 13.02 9.89 -13.33
N ASP A 45 13.21 9.27 -14.50
CA ASP A 45 12.33 9.42 -15.67
C ASP A 45 11.06 8.55 -15.58
N HIS A 46 10.67 8.18 -14.36
CA HIS A 46 9.52 7.35 -14.00
C HIS A 46 9.13 7.57 -12.54
N ALA A 47 7.95 7.11 -12.17
CA ALA A 47 7.56 6.97 -10.76
C ALA A 47 8.01 5.60 -10.23
N GLU A 48 8.60 5.54 -9.03
CA GLU A 48 8.95 4.28 -8.35
C GLU A 48 8.02 3.98 -7.17
N LEU A 49 7.44 2.79 -7.18
CA LEU A 49 6.52 2.29 -6.15
C LEU A 49 7.21 1.22 -5.31
N TYR A 50 7.19 1.40 -3.98
CA TYR A 50 7.80 0.47 -3.03
C TYR A 50 6.79 -0.07 -2.02
N TRP A 51 6.22 0.82 -1.19
CA TRP A 51 5.38 0.47 -0.06
C TRP A 51 4.06 -0.17 -0.47
N SER A 52 3.54 -1.06 0.38
CA SER A 52 2.19 -1.63 0.22
C SER A 52 1.15 -0.53 0.19
N GLY A 53 0.09 -0.72 -0.59
CA GLY A 53 -1.00 0.24 -0.67
C GLY A 53 -0.72 1.50 -1.46
N SER A 54 0.52 1.71 -1.94
CA SER A 54 0.81 2.76 -2.91
C SER A 54 -0.06 2.57 -4.16
N SER A 55 -0.65 3.67 -4.65
CA SER A 55 -1.57 3.61 -5.79
C SER A 55 -1.37 4.72 -6.82
N ILE A 56 -1.76 4.42 -8.07
CA ILE A 56 -1.76 5.32 -9.21
C ILE A 56 -3.16 5.34 -9.81
N LYS A 57 -3.76 6.51 -9.92
CA LYS A 57 -5.13 6.68 -10.41
C LYS A 57 -5.22 7.67 -11.55
N ILE A 58 -6.03 7.34 -12.54
CA ILE A 58 -6.31 8.17 -13.71
C ILE A 58 -7.81 8.14 -14.06
N ASN A 59 -8.33 9.28 -14.51
CA ASN A 59 -9.66 9.39 -15.13
C ASN A 59 -9.50 9.66 -16.62
N PHE A 60 -10.25 8.99 -17.48
CA PHE A 60 -10.13 9.13 -18.94
C PHE A 60 -11.46 8.86 -19.66
N GLU A 61 -11.58 9.31 -20.91
CA GLU A 61 -12.54 8.75 -21.88
C GLU A 61 -11.75 7.93 -22.89
N GLY A 62 -12.22 6.72 -23.19
CA GLY A 62 -11.53 5.77 -24.06
C GLY A 62 -12.13 4.37 -23.96
N GLU A 63 -11.63 3.45 -24.78
CA GLU A 63 -12.11 2.06 -24.85
C GLU A 63 -11.09 1.06 -24.26
N SER A 64 -9.88 1.54 -23.98
CA SER A 64 -8.82 0.76 -23.32
C SER A 64 -7.81 1.66 -22.60
N LEU A 65 -7.10 1.07 -21.64
CA LEU A 65 -5.97 1.69 -20.95
C LEU A 65 -4.84 0.67 -20.79
N SER A 66 -3.63 1.10 -21.12
CA SER A 66 -2.40 0.37 -20.80
C SER A 66 -1.47 1.23 -19.96
N ALA A 67 -0.63 0.62 -19.13
CA ALA A 67 0.45 1.29 -18.41
C ALA A 67 1.81 0.78 -18.90
N LEU A 68 2.74 1.70 -19.16
CA LEU A 68 4.13 1.35 -19.42
C LEU A 68 4.84 1.16 -18.09
N MET A 69 5.18 -0.09 -17.75
CA MET A 69 5.75 -0.45 -16.45
C MET A 69 6.92 -1.40 -16.61
N LYS A 70 7.72 -1.48 -15.55
CA LYS A 70 8.78 -2.48 -15.37
C LYS A 70 8.86 -2.83 -13.89
N ASP A 71 8.71 -4.08 -13.54
CA ASP A 71 8.94 -4.57 -12.18
C ASP A 71 10.40 -5.00 -12.01
N GLU A 72 10.92 -4.91 -10.79
CA GLU A 72 12.27 -5.37 -10.50
C GLU A 72 12.37 -6.90 -10.53
N LYS A 73 11.35 -7.62 -10.01
CA LYS A 73 11.42 -9.07 -9.76
C LYS A 73 10.25 -9.87 -10.34
N ALA A 74 9.26 -9.20 -10.94
CA ALA A 74 7.96 -9.77 -11.30
C ALA A 74 7.29 -10.51 -10.11
N ASP A 75 7.51 -9.98 -8.90
CA ASP A 75 7.00 -10.52 -7.63
C ASP A 75 6.09 -9.50 -6.90
N ASN A 76 5.77 -8.38 -7.55
CA ASN A 76 4.74 -7.46 -7.11
C ASN A 76 3.40 -7.77 -7.76
N TYR A 77 2.34 -7.69 -6.95
CA TYR A 77 0.97 -7.82 -7.42
C TYR A 77 0.19 -6.55 -7.16
N TYR A 78 -0.77 -6.28 -8.03
CA TYR A 78 -1.62 -5.10 -8.03
C TYR A 78 -3.07 -5.50 -8.20
N ASN A 79 -3.97 -4.71 -7.62
CA ASN A 79 -5.36 -4.68 -8.04
C ASN A 79 -5.50 -3.58 -9.10
N ILE A 80 -6.09 -3.92 -10.25
CA ILE A 80 -6.65 -2.94 -11.18
C ILE A 80 -8.10 -2.74 -10.78
N ILE A 81 -8.44 -1.55 -10.29
CA ILE A 81 -9.79 -1.20 -9.88
C ILE A 81 -10.40 -0.30 -10.95
N ILE A 82 -11.39 -0.82 -11.68
CA ILE A 82 -12.07 -0.13 -12.78
C ILE A 82 -13.40 0.39 -12.27
N ASP A 83 -13.64 1.69 -12.45
CA ASP A 83 -14.90 2.38 -12.13
C ASP A 83 -15.41 2.15 -10.70
N LYS A 84 -14.47 1.94 -9.76
CA LYS A 84 -14.71 1.64 -8.33
C LYS A 84 -15.51 0.36 -8.08
N ASP A 85 -15.53 -0.57 -9.03
CA ASP A 85 -16.34 -1.78 -8.94
C ASP A 85 -15.51 -3.04 -9.27
N SER A 86 -15.06 -3.16 -10.52
CA SER A 86 -14.34 -4.36 -10.96
C SER A 86 -12.90 -4.36 -10.48
N ILE A 87 -12.48 -5.46 -9.85
CA ILE A 87 -11.09 -5.67 -9.38
C ILE A 87 -10.47 -6.82 -10.16
N VAL A 88 -9.33 -6.56 -10.80
CA VAL A 88 -8.55 -7.56 -11.55
C VAL A 88 -7.14 -7.66 -10.96
N LEU A 89 -6.69 -8.89 -10.71
CA LEU A 89 -5.31 -9.14 -10.29
C LEU A 89 -4.35 -8.91 -11.45
N PHE A 90 -3.31 -8.11 -11.20
CA PHE A 90 -2.29 -7.76 -12.18
C PHE A 90 -0.89 -7.99 -11.61
N ARG A 91 0.00 -8.51 -12.46
CA ARG A 91 1.42 -8.70 -12.16
C ARG A 91 2.26 -8.11 -13.30
N PRO A 92 2.95 -6.98 -13.10
CA PRO A 92 3.87 -6.42 -14.09
C PRO A 92 5.07 -7.34 -14.34
N ASP A 93 5.66 -7.25 -15.53
CA ASP A 93 6.83 -8.05 -15.93
C ASP A 93 8.14 -7.32 -15.59
N THR A 94 9.25 -8.05 -15.61
CA THR A 94 10.61 -7.50 -15.53
C THR A 94 11.05 -6.71 -16.77
N ILE A 95 10.34 -6.86 -17.88
CA ILE A 95 10.57 -6.15 -19.13
C ILE A 95 9.77 -4.84 -19.13
N LYS A 96 10.40 -3.73 -19.55
CA LYS A 96 9.70 -2.46 -19.74
C LYS A 96 8.78 -2.54 -20.95
N GLU A 97 7.48 -2.69 -20.71
CA GLU A 97 6.48 -2.79 -21.77
C GLU A 97 5.12 -2.21 -21.38
N TYR A 98 4.23 -2.06 -22.36
CA TYR A 98 2.85 -1.68 -22.10
C TYR A 98 2.05 -2.90 -21.66
N HIS A 99 1.57 -2.88 -20.42
CA HIS A 99 0.62 -3.87 -19.92
C HIS A 99 -0.81 -3.35 -20.08
N GLU A 100 -1.70 -4.17 -20.64
CA GLU A 100 -3.11 -3.85 -20.73
C GLU A 100 -3.77 -3.91 -19.35
N LEU A 101 -4.33 -2.79 -18.91
CA LEU A 101 -5.04 -2.71 -17.64
C LEU A 101 -6.55 -2.90 -17.84
N ALA A 102 -7.07 -2.41 -18.96
CA ALA A 102 -8.46 -2.60 -19.34
C ALA A 102 -8.61 -2.54 -20.87
N THR A 103 -9.48 -3.37 -21.41
CA THR A 103 -9.84 -3.41 -22.84
C THR A 103 -11.35 -3.59 -22.99
N ASN A 104 -11.87 -3.28 -24.18
CA ASN A 104 -13.30 -3.41 -24.51
C ASN A 104 -14.22 -2.67 -23.54
N LEU A 105 -13.77 -1.51 -23.03
CA LEU A 105 -14.60 -0.65 -22.20
C LEU A 105 -15.73 -0.05 -23.04
N SER A 106 -16.90 0.12 -22.43
CA SER A 106 -18.00 0.83 -23.07
C SER A 106 -17.59 2.26 -23.41
N PRO A 107 -18.10 2.88 -24.49
CA PRO A 107 -17.80 4.29 -24.76
C PRO A 107 -18.23 5.18 -23.59
N GLY A 108 -17.31 5.95 -23.02
CA GLY A 108 -17.63 6.81 -21.89
C GLY A 108 -16.43 7.22 -21.06
N LYS A 109 -16.72 7.73 -19.86
CA LYS A 109 -15.73 8.10 -18.84
C LYS A 109 -15.45 6.89 -17.97
N HIS A 110 -14.17 6.66 -17.71
CA HIS A 110 -13.69 5.60 -16.84
C HIS A 110 -12.68 6.15 -15.83
N SER A 111 -12.55 5.42 -14.73
CA SER A 111 -11.47 5.58 -13.77
C SER A 111 -10.76 4.24 -13.59
N ILE A 112 -9.43 4.29 -13.55
CA ILE A 112 -8.61 3.13 -13.20
C ILE A 112 -7.69 3.51 -12.05
N GLU A 113 -7.58 2.62 -11.08
CA GLU A 113 -6.61 2.68 -10.00
C GLU A 113 -5.78 1.40 -9.99
N LEU A 114 -4.46 1.55 -10.12
CA LEU A 114 -3.48 0.51 -9.82
C LEU A 114 -3.14 0.60 -8.34
N PHE A 115 -3.54 -0.40 -7.55
CA PHE A 115 -3.30 -0.45 -6.11
C PHE A 115 -2.32 -1.56 -5.77
N LYS A 116 -1.15 -1.24 -5.21
CA LYS A 116 -0.11 -2.22 -4.88
C LYS A 116 -0.53 -3.10 -3.72
N ARG A 117 -0.58 -4.41 -3.95
CA ARG A 117 -0.98 -5.43 -2.96
C ARG A 117 0.18 -5.83 -2.05
N THR A 118 1.35 -6.02 -2.65
CA THR A 118 2.52 -6.66 -2.03
C THR A 118 3.39 -5.69 -1.23
N GLU A 119 4.25 -6.25 -0.40
CA GLU A 119 5.25 -5.52 0.38
C GLU A 119 6.44 -5.06 -0.47
N TRP A 120 7.27 -4.18 0.12
CA TRP A 120 8.38 -3.54 -0.59
C TRP A 120 9.57 -4.48 -0.85
N ASP A 121 9.71 -5.55 -0.07
CA ASP A 121 10.81 -6.52 -0.22
C ASP A 121 10.67 -7.38 -1.49
N ARG A 122 9.49 -7.32 -2.13
CA ARG A 122 9.19 -7.89 -3.46
C ARG A 122 9.82 -7.11 -4.62
N GLY A 123 10.51 -6.01 -4.34
CA GLY A 123 11.19 -5.17 -5.33
C GLY A 123 10.38 -3.91 -5.68
N ALA A 124 11.04 -2.97 -6.35
CA ALA A 124 10.39 -1.75 -6.85
C ALA A 124 9.60 -2.02 -8.14
N THR A 125 8.57 -1.21 -8.38
CA THR A 125 7.90 -1.13 -9.69
C THR A 125 8.04 0.26 -10.28
N ASN A 126 8.50 0.33 -11.52
CA ASN A 126 8.78 1.56 -12.23
C ASN A 126 7.65 1.84 -13.21
N PHE A 127 6.95 2.96 -13.04
CA PHE A 127 5.82 3.40 -13.84
C PHE A 127 6.18 4.60 -14.71
N TYR A 128 6.08 4.46 -16.03
CA TYR A 128 6.50 5.47 -17.00
C TYR A 128 5.34 6.32 -17.56
N GLY A 129 4.10 5.86 -17.39
CA GLY A 129 2.92 6.56 -17.90
C GLY A 129 1.84 5.61 -18.43
N PHE A 130 0.72 6.20 -18.85
CA PHE A 130 -0.41 5.49 -19.44
C PHE A 130 -0.48 5.69 -20.96
N LYS A 131 -1.21 4.78 -21.61
CA LYS A 131 -1.68 4.93 -22.99
C LYS A 131 -3.17 4.62 -23.04
N ILE A 132 -3.96 5.62 -23.40
CA ILE A 132 -5.41 5.49 -23.58
C ILE A 132 -5.69 5.18 -25.04
N GLY A 133 -6.50 4.14 -25.31
CA GLY A 133 -6.94 3.77 -26.65
C GLY A 133 -8.38 4.22 -26.96
N GLY A 134 -8.69 4.38 -28.25
CA GLY A 134 -10.03 4.74 -28.73
C GLY A 134 -10.20 6.25 -28.90
N LYS A 135 -11.39 6.80 -28.61
CA LYS A 135 -11.63 8.26 -28.59
C LYS A 135 -10.99 8.89 -27.34
N ALA A 136 -9.66 8.80 -27.27
CA ALA A 136 -8.87 9.01 -26.08
C ALA A 136 -8.89 10.47 -25.61
N LYS A 137 -9.25 10.68 -24.34
CA LYS A 137 -9.20 11.96 -23.67
C LYS A 137 -8.82 11.77 -22.21
N LEU A 138 -7.81 12.50 -21.76
CA LEU A 138 -7.47 12.59 -20.35
C LEU A 138 -8.51 13.49 -19.65
N LEU A 139 -9.01 13.04 -18.50
CA LEU A 139 -9.91 13.82 -17.66
C LEU A 139 -9.18 14.33 -16.42
N ALA A 140 -9.77 15.33 -15.77
CA ALA A 140 -9.24 15.85 -14.52
C ALA A 140 -9.19 14.75 -13.45
N LYS A 141 -8.13 14.74 -12.63
CA LYS A 141 -8.08 13.85 -11.46
C LYS A 141 -9.22 14.17 -10.49
N ALA A 142 -9.61 13.16 -9.71
CA ALA A 142 -10.56 13.35 -8.62
C ALA A 142 -9.98 14.30 -7.56
N ASP A 143 -10.87 14.96 -6.82
CA ASP A 143 -10.47 15.84 -5.72
C ASP A 143 -9.58 15.11 -4.70
N VAL A 144 -8.68 15.88 -4.09
CA VAL A 144 -7.81 15.36 -3.03
C VAL A 144 -8.70 15.03 -1.83
N PRO A 145 -8.59 13.82 -1.24
CA PRO A 145 -9.41 13.45 -0.10
C PRO A 145 -9.11 14.40 1.05
N LYS A 146 -10.16 14.77 1.80
CA LYS A 146 -10.00 15.72 2.91
C LYS A 146 -9.23 15.10 4.07
N ARG A 147 -9.42 13.80 4.29
CA ARG A 147 -8.83 13.02 5.37
C ARG A 147 -7.58 12.29 4.90
N LYS A 148 -6.61 12.13 5.79
CA LYS A 148 -5.36 11.41 5.55
C LYS A 148 -5.05 10.49 6.72
N ILE A 149 -4.75 9.22 6.43
CA ILE A 149 -4.31 8.24 7.44
C ILE A 149 -2.95 7.68 7.04
N GLU A 150 -2.03 7.56 8.00
CA GLU A 150 -0.80 6.78 7.82
C GLU A 150 -0.74 5.63 8.81
N PHE A 151 -0.39 4.45 8.32
CA PHE A 151 -0.23 3.24 9.12
C PHE A 151 1.24 2.83 9.20
N TYR A 152 1.68 2.49 10.41
CA TYR A 152 2.96 1.84 10.67
C TYR A 152 2.70 0.46 11.25
N GLY A 153 3.20 -0.60 10.61
CA GLY A 153 2.85 -1.95 11.05
C GLY A 153 3.69 -3.09 10.51
N ASN A 154 3.27 -4.29 10.87
CA ASN A 154 3.90 -5.55 10.46
C ASN A 154 3.04 -6.30 9.42
N SER A 155 3.13 -7.63 9.40
CA SER A 155 2.42 -8.52 8.48
C SER A 155 0.90 -8.37 8.54
N ILE A 156 0.35 -8.09 9.71
CA ILE A 156 -1.09 -7.86 9.90
C ILE A 156 -1.54 -6.64 9.10
N THR A 157 -0.76 -5.57 9.14
CA THR A 157 -1.03 -4.32 8.41
C THR A 157 -0.76 -4.46 6.91
N ALA A 158 0.20 -5.30 6.53
CA ALA A 158 0.48 -5.64 5.14
C ALA A 158 -0.67 -6.43 4.47
N GLY A 159 -1.50 -7.15 5.26
CA GLY A 159 -2.43 -8.14 4.71
C GLY A 159 -1.70 -9.40 4.24
N TYR A 160 -0.64 -9.79 4.96
CA TYR A 160 0.17 -10.96 4.64
C TYR A 160 -0.66 -12.24 4.66
N ALA A 161 -0.54 -13.04 3.60
CA ALA A 161 -1.25 -14.31 3.41
C ALA A 161 -2.78 -14.24 3.60
N VAL A 162 -3.39 -13.04 3.50
CA VAL A 162 -4.82 -12.83 3.77
C VAL A 162 -5.73 -13.62 2.81
N GLU A 163 -5.24 -13.91 1.61
CA GLU A 163 -5.94 -14.74 0.61
C GLU A 163 -5.50 -16.22 0.61
N ASP A 164 -4.61 -16.64 1.52
CA ASP A 164 -4.23 -18.05 1.66
C ASP A 164 -5.30 -18.83 2.45
N THR A 165 -6.12 -19.60 1.75
CA THR A 165 -7.16 -20.43 2.37
C THR A 165 -6.63 -21.75 2.94
N SER A 166 -5.34 -22.05 2.81
CA SER A 166 -4.74 -23.29 3.33
C SER A 166 -4.47 -23.23 4.84
N GLY A 167 -4.47 -22.03 5.42
CA GLY A 167 -4.15 -21.79 6.83
C GLY A 167 -2.67 -22.01 7.18
N LYS A 168 -1.78 -22.00 6.19
CA LYS A 168 -0.34 -22.25 6.37
C LYS A 168 0.54 -21.00 6.21
N ASP A 169 -0.09 -19.84 6.02
CA ASP A 169 0.57 -18.57 5.77
C ASP A 169 1.59 -18.66 4.63
N SER A 170 1.10 -19.03 3.44
CA SER A 170 1.93 -19.16 2.24
C SER A 170 2.78 -17.90 2.03
N PRO A 171 4.11 -18.03 1.83
CA PRO A 171 4.99 -16.90 1.55
C PRO A 171 4.89 -16.42 0.10
N ASP A 172 4.09 -17.09 -0.75
CA ASP A 172 3.84 -16.62 -2.11
C ASP A 172 3.14 -15.25 -2.05
N SER A 173 3.79 -14.25 -2.63
CA SER A 173 3.39 -12.85 -2.58
C SER A 173 2.02 -12.61 -3.21
N THR A 174 1.54 -13.53 -4.08
CA THR A 174 0.19 -13.49 -4.62
C THR A 174 -0.88 -13.48 -3.53
N PHE A 175 -0.66 -14.15 -2.39
CA PHE A 175 -1.64 -14.22 -1.29
C PHE A 175 -1.60 -13.03 -0.34
N THR A 176 -0.62 -12.13 -0.48
CA THR A 176 -0.58 -10.89 0.27
C THR A 176 -1.40 -9.83 -0.46
N ASN A 177 -2.40 -9.26 0.21
CA ASN A 177 -3.29 -8.27 -0.38
C ASN A 177 -3.58 -7.12 0.59
N ASN A 178 -2.78 -6.05 0.51
CA ASN A 178 -2.97 -4.86 1.35
C ASN A 178 -4.34 -4.19 1.14
N TYR A 179 -5.00 -4.37 -0.01
CA TYR A 179 -6.35 -3.84 -0.22
C TYR A 179 -7.38 -4.48 0.72
N LEU A 180 -7.14 -5.72 1.15
CA LEU A 180 -7.97 -6.46 2.09
C LEU A 180 -7.48 -6.33 3.55
N SER A 181 -6.44 -5.53 3.81
CA SER A 181 -5.99 -5.28 5.18
C SER A 181 -6.93 -4.34 5.92
N TYR A 182 -7.00 -4.48 7.24
CA TYR A 182 -7.80 -3.60 8.10
C TYR A 182 -7.47 -2.12 7.88
N ALA A 183 -6.19 -1.83 7.59
CA ALA A 183 -5.68 -0.49 7.35
C ALA A 183 -6.29 0.14 6.09
N SER A 184 -6.26 -0.59 4.96
CA SER A 184 -6.85 -0.10 3.72
C SER A 184 -8.38 -0.06 3.78
N ILE A 185 -9.03 -1.04 4.44
CA ILE A 185 -10.48 -1.03 4.65
C ILE A 185 -10.90 0.21 5.45
N THR A 186 -10.17 0.53 6.53
CA THR A 186 -10.43 1.73 7.36
C THR A 186 -10.26 3.02 6.55
N ALA A 187 -9.18 3.15 5.78
CA ALA A 187 -8.96 4.34 4.96
C ALA A 187 -10.06 4.53 3.90
N ARG A 188 -10.50 3.44 3.25
CA ARG A 188 -11.61 3.49 2.29
C ARG A 188 -12.93 3.87 2.94
N HIS A 189 -13.20 3.41 4.16
CA HIS A 189 -14.42 3.78 4.90
C HIS A 189 -14.53 5.31 5.07
N PHE A 190 -13.42 5.98 5.37
CA PHE A 190 -13.39 7.42 5.61
C PHE A 190 -13.17 8.27 4.35
N ASP A 191 -13.08 7.65 3.16
CA ASP A 191 -12.60 8.30 1.92
C ASP A 191 -11.31 9.09 2.20
N ALA A 192 -10.34 8.43 2.83
CA ALA A 192 -9.07 9.04 3.24
C ALA A 192 -7.94 8.69 2.26
N ASP A 193 -7.02 9.64 2.08
CA ASP A 193 -5.71 9.37 1.50
C ASP A 193 -4.95 8.42 2.43
N TYR A 194 -4.18 7.48 1.85
CA TYR A 194 -3.70 6.31 2.56
C TYR A 194 -2.22 6.05 2.31
N HIS A 195 -1.45 6.05 3.39
CA HIS A 195 -0.04 5.66 3.41
C HIS A 195 0.13 4.44 4.34
N CYS A 196 0.88 3.43 3.90
CA CYS A 196 1.10 2.21 4.67
C CYS A 196 2.57 1.80 4.69
N ILE A 197 3.21 2.05 5.83
CA ILE A 197 4.62 1.78 6.08
C ILE A 197 4.71 0.51 6.90
N CYS A 198 4.73 -0.63 6.20
CA CYS A 198 4.69 -1.94 6.83
C CYS A 198 5.73 -2.92 6.30
N LYS A 199 6.09 -3.88 7.16
CA LYS A 199 6.91 -5.04 6.79
C LYS A 199 6.59 -6.26 7.65
N SER A 200 6.23 -7.36 7.02
CA SER A 200 6.04 -8.67 7.64
C SER A 200 7.30 -9.08 8.37
N GLY A 201 7.12 -9.39 9.65
CA GLY A 201 8.19 -9.75 10.57
C GLY A 201 8.91 -8.57 11.25
N ILE A 202 8.49 -7.32 11.03
CA ILE A 202 9.10 -6.16 11.68
C ILE A 202 8.62 -5.98 13.11
N GLY A 203 9.55 -5.64 14.01
CA GLY A 203 9.26 -5.18 15.37
C GLY A 203 9.82 -3.77 15.62
N ILE A 204 9.70 -3.31 16.86
CA ILE A 204 10.28 -2.03 17.31
C ILE A 204 11.68 -2.24 17.88
N THR A 205 11.90 -3.34 18.60
CA THR A 205 13.16 -3.65 19.30
C THR A 205 13.90 -4.84 18.69
N ILE A 206 13.17 -5.71 17.98
CA ILE A 206 13.74 -6.88 17.31
C ILE A 206 12.81 -7.31 16.16
N SER A 207 13.39 -7.73 15.04
CA SER A 207 12.66 -8.25 13.88
C SER A 207 13.16 -9.64 13.48
N TRP A 208 12.53 -10.23 12.45
CA TRP A 208 13.02 -11.44 11.76
C TRP A 208 14.23 -11.18 10.83
N PHE A 209 14.80 -9.98 10.86
CA PHE A 209 15.88 -9.49 10.00
C PHE A 209 16.69 -8.42 10.76
N PRO A 210 17.86 -7.97 10.26
CA PRO A 210 18.81 -7.18 11.06
C PRO A 210 18.51 -5.68 11.13
N PHE A 211 17.23 -5.29 11.05
CA PHE A 211 16.73 -3.92 11.16
C PHE A 211 15.33 -3.90 11.78
N GLU A 212 14.93 -2.78 12.34
CA GLU A 212 13.64 -2.60 13.02
C GLU A 212 12.81 -1.48 12.38
N MET A 213 11.55 -1.32 12.81
CA MET A 213 10.70 -0.23 12.31
C MET A 213 11.34 1.15 12.50
N PRO A 214 11.97 1.48 13.64
CA PRO A 214 12.70 2.74 13.81
C PRO A 214 13.79 3.00 12.76
N ASP A 215 14.33 1.97 12.08
CA ASP A 215 15.33 2.17 11.03
C ASP A 215 14.72 2.55 9.67
N ILE A 216 13.44 2.23 9.44
CA ILE A 216 12.81 2.32 8.11
C ILE A 216 11.60 3.25 8.05
N TYR A 217 11.02 3.63 9.19
CA TYR A 217 9.76 4.40 9.25
C TYR A 217 9.82 5.76 8.56
N ASP A 218 11.02 6.31 8.39
CA ASP A 218 11.29 7.61 7.80
C ASP A 218 11.83 7.55 6.36
N ARG A 219 11.82 6.37 5.73
CA ARG A 219 12.35 6.19 4.37
C ARG A 219 11.30 6.45 3.30
N LEU A 220 11.75 7.01 2.17
CA LEU A 220 11.00 7.01 0.90
C LEU A 220 11.16 5.64 0.24
N ASN A 221 12.41 5.27 -0.08
CA ASN A 221 12.76 3.93 -0.55
C ASN A 221 13.19 3.06 0.65
N PRO A 222 12.42 2.03 1.02
CA PRO A 222 12.75 1.18 2.16
C PRO A 222 14.05 0.38 2.00
N ALA A 223 14.45 0.06 0.77
CA ALA A 223 15.65 -0.71 0.48
C ALA A 223 16.94 0.13 0.57
N ASP A 224 16.82 1.45 0.57
CA ASP A 224 17.96 2.37 0.67
C ASP A 224 18.02 2.99 2.09
N SER A 225 19.07 2.66 2.85
CA SER A 225 19.22 3.09 4.24
C SER A 225 19.48 4.58 4.42
N ILE A 226 19.90 5.29 3.37
CA ILE A 226 20.09 6.74 3.40
C ILE A 226 18.89 7.50 2.83
N SER A 227 17.93 6.79 2.22
CA SER A 227 16.71 7.40 1.69
C SER A 227 15.87 7.99 2.82
N LYS A 228 15.33 9.19 2.58
CA LYS A 228 14.46 9.89 3.54
C LYS A 228 13.19 10.36 2.86
N TRP A 229 12.08 10.13 3.55
CA TRP A 229 10.79 10.70 3.21
C TRP A 229 10.73 12.16 3.67
N ASP A 230 10.26 13.02 2.78
CA ASP A 230 9.91 14.39 3.16
C ASP A 230 8.51 14.40 3.78
N PHE A 231 8.47 14.41 5.11
CA PHE A 231 7.25 14.47 5.91
C PHE A 231 6.37 15.70 5.62
N SER A 232 6.89 16.75 4.97
CA SER A 232 6.08 17.91 4.58
C SER A 232 5.12 17.62 3.42
N LEU A 233 5.38 16.56 2.64
CA LEU A 233 4.55 16.15 1.50
C LEU A 233 3.23 15.49 1.93
N TYR A 234 3.15 15.00 3.17
CA TYR A 234 1.98 14.31 3.68
C TYR A 234 1.81 14.56 5.19
N ALA A 235 0.79 15.32 5.56
CA ALA A 235 0.41 15.58 6.95
C ALA A 235 -0.85 14.77 7.28
N PRO A 236 -0.72 13.56 7.87
CA PRO A 236 -1.87 12.75 8.26
C PRO A 236 -2.66 13.43 9.36
N ASP A 237 -3.97 13.26 9.30
CA ASP A 237 -4.87 13.63 10.39
C ASP A 237 -4.87 12.54 11.46
N VAL A 238 -4.78 11.26 11.05
CA VAL A 238 -4.68 10.09 11.92
C VAL A 238 -3.44 9.27 11.57
N VAL A 239 -2.69 8.85 12.60
CA VAL A 239 -1.62 7.87 12.47
C VAL A 239 -1.96 6.64 13.29
N VAL A 240 -1.81 5.45 12.72
CA VAL A 240 -2.06 4.19 13.42
C VAL A 240 -0.76 3.39 13.50
N VAL A 241 -0.36 3.00 14.71
CA VAL A 241 0.82 2.17 14.95
C VAL A 241 0.37 0.81 15.46
N ASN A 242 0.49 -0.25 14.65
CA ASN A 242 0.17 -1.63 15.04
C ASN A 242 1.43 -2.51 14.99
N LEU A 243 2.23 -2.40 16.05
CA LEU A 243 3.54 -3.04 16.23
C LEU A 243 3.62 -3.69 17.61
N PHE A 244 4.72 -4.38 17.92
CA PHE A 244 4.93 -5.30 19.06
C PHE A 244 4.45 -6.75 18.91
N GLN A 245 3.73 -7.09 17.84
CA GLN A 245 3.40 -8.49 17.59
C GLN A 245 4.68 -9.36 17.45
N ASN A 246 5.65 -8.94 16.64
CA ASN A 246 6.89 -9.70 16.47
C ASN A 246 7.79 -9.62 17.71
N ASP A 247 7.89 -8.46 18.35
CA ASP A 247 8.61 -8.32 19.62
C ASP A 247 8.11 -9.33 20.66
N SER A 248 6.79 -9.59 20.71
CA SER A 248 6.17 -10.56 21.63
C SER A 248 6.70 -11.98 21.55
N TRP A 249 7.14 -12.41 20.37
CA TRP A 249 7.76 -13.71 20.16
C TRP A 249 9.26 -13.64 20.35
N LEU A 250 9.88 -12.64 19.72
CA LEU A 250 11.30 -12.66 19.44
C LEU A 250 12.16 -12.30 20.65
N VAL A 251 11.64 -11.52 21.61
CA VAL A 251 12.33 -11.24 22.89
C VAL A 251 12.42 -12.47 23.82
N ASN A 252 11.84 -13.60 23.39
CA ASN A 252 11.90 -14.88 24.09
C ASN A 252 12.72 -15.94 23.32
N MET A 253 13.48 -15.54 22.30
CA MET A 253 14.30 -16.43 21.44
C MET A 253 15.80 -16.11 21.56
N PRO A 254 16.45 -16.40 22.70
CA PRO A 254 17.82 -15.99 22.99
C PRO A 254 18.89 -16.61 22.09
N GLU A 255 18.56 -17.69 21.38
CA GLU A 255 19.45 -18.37 20.45
C GLU A 255 19.70 -17.59 19.16
N ARG A 256 18.80 -16.68 18.78
CA ARG A 256 18.86 -15.92 17.53
C ARG A 256 20.00 -14.91 17.52
N ASP A 257 20.58 -14.71 16.35
CA ASP A 257 21.67 -13.74 16.17
C ASP A 257 21.19 -12.30 16.37
N GLU A 258 19.98 -11.97 15.89
CA GLU A 258 19.38 -10.64 16.13
C GLU A 258 19.12 -10.40 17.62
N PHE A 259 18.70 -11.43 18.37
CA PHE A 259 18.52 -11.32 19.81
C PHE A 259 19.84 -10.99 20.50
N LYS A 260 20.89 -11.77 20.22
CA LYS A 260 22.21 -11.57 20.83
C LYS A 260 22.80 -10.20 20.47
N LYS A 261 22.59 -9.75 19.24
CA LYS A 261 23.01 -8.43 18.77
C LYS A 261 22.29 -7.30 19.52
N ASN A 262 20.97 -7.43 19.72
CA ASN A 262 20.16 -6.35 20.27
C ASN A 262 20.16 -6.33 21.81
N PHE A 263 20.22 -7.50 22.46
CA PHE A 263 20.03 -7.65 23.91
C PHE A 263 21.16 -8.39 24.64
N GLY A 264 22.12 -8.98 23.92
CA GLY A 264 23.16 -9.82 24.51
C GLY A 264 22.62 -11.17 25.00
N GLU A 265 22.93 -11.54 26.25
CA GLU A 265 22.55 -12.86 26.81
C GLU A 265 21.24 -12.85 27.61
N LYS A 266 20.60 -11.69 27.79
CA LYS A 266 19.42 -11.55 28.63
C LYS A 266 18.27 -10.92 27.87
N SER A 267 17.05 -11.41 28.11
CA SER A 267 15.85 -10.76 27.58
C SER A 267 15.75 -9.31 28.07
N PRO A 268 15.27 -8.39 27.22
CA PRO A 268 15.06 -7.01 27.61
C PRO A 268 14.07 -6.92 28.77
N SER A 269 14.25 -5.92 29.64
CA SER A 269 13.30 -5.68 30.73
C SER A 269 12.00 -5.06 30.19
N GLU A 270 10.93 -5.13 30.99
CA GLU A 270 9.67 -4.45 30.69
C GLU A 270 9.90 -2.94 30.47
N GLU A 271 10.70 -2.29 31.31
CA GLU A 271 10.99 -0.86 31.20
C GLU A 271 11.68 -0.50 29.89
N TYR A 272 12.60 -1.36 29.42
CA TYR A 272 13.24 -1.18 28.13
C TYR A 272 12.23 -1.22 26.98
N LEU A 273 11.33 -2.22 26.97
CA LEU A 273 10.31 -2.38 25.93
C LEU A 273 9.35 -1.19 25.92
N ILE A 274 8.83 -0.80 27.09
CA ILE A 274 7.95 0.36 27.24
C ILE A 274 8.63 1.63 26.71
N HIS A 275 9.90 1.85 27.10
CA HIS A 275 10.64 3.01 26.66
C HIS A 275 10.90 3.02 25.14
N ALA A 276 11.22 1.87 24.54
CA ALA A 276 11.43 1.78 23.10
C ALA A 276 10.16 2.13 22.30
N TYR A 277 9.00 1.63 22.71
CA TYR A 277 7.72 2.01 22.09
C TYR A 277 7.45 3.50 22.26
N GLN A 278 7.69 4.03 23.46
CA GLN A 278 7.53 5.45 23.76
C GLN A 278 8.40 6.33 22.85
N GLN A 279 9.68 5.98 22.65
CA GLN A 279 10.57 6.72 21.76
C GLN A 279 10.12 6.68 20.30
N PHE A 280 9.65 5.52 19.83
CA PHE A 280 9.15 5.39 18.47
C PHE A 280 7.94 6.30 18.21
N VAL A 281 6.95 6.28 19.11
CA VAL A 281 5.76 7.13 19.00
C VAL A 281 6.11 8.61 19.15
N ALA A 282 7.04 8.97 20.03
CA ALA A 282 7.54 10.34 20.15
C ALA A 282 8.21 10.82 18.84
N GLY A 283 8.95 9.95 18.15
CA GLY A 283 9.50 10.21 16.82
C GLY A 283 8.42 10.55 15.80
N ILE A 284 7.34 9.76 15.74
CA ILE A 284 6.18 10.03 14.88
C ILE A 284 5.53 11.37 15.25
N ARG A 285 5.30 11.64 16.54
CA ARG A 285 4.73 12.91 17.01
C ARG A 285 5.57 14.13 16.59
N ASN A 286 6.90 14.01 16.57
CA ASN A 286 7.78 15.09 16.13
C ASN A 286 7.59 15.44 14.64
N HIS A 287 7.35 14.44 13.80
CA HIS A 287 7.03 14.67 12.39
C HIS A 287 5.59 15.16 12.17
N TYR A 288 4.66 14.68 13.00
CA TYR A 288 3.23 14.98 12.89
C TYR A 288 2.69 15.60 14.18
N PRO A 289 2.99 16.88 14.45
CA PRO A 289 2.65 17.53 15.72
C PRO A 289 1.14 17.72 15.93
N LYS A 290 0.31 17.55 14.89
CA LYS A 290 -1.15 17.75 14.94
C LYS A 290 -1.97 16.47 14.84
N ALA A 291 -1.37 15.37 14.40
CA ALA A 291 -2.09 14.13 14.12
C ALA A 291 -2.67 13.51 15.40
N GLU A 292 -3.79 12.82 15.29
CA GLU A 292 -4.26 11.92 16.32
C GLU A 292 -3.53 10.58 16.13
N ILE A 293 -2.81 10.11 17.15
CA ILE A 293 -1.99 8.88 17.05
C ILE A 293 -2.68 7.76 17.82
N ILE A 294 -3.02 6.69 17.13
CA ILE A 294 -3.64 5.50 17.71
C ILE A 294 -2.57 4.41 17.81
N CYS A 295 -2.09 4.17 19.03
CA CYS A 295 -1.23 3.05 19.35
C CYS A 295 -2.08 1.78 19.48
N MET A 296 -2.19 1.08 18.35
CA MET A 296 -2.97 -0.13 18.20
C MET A 296 -2.12 -1.37 18.54
N LEU A 297 -2.75 -2.43 19.05
CA LEU A 297 -2.15 -3.76 19.08
C LEU A 297 -3.23 -4.82 18.83
N GLY A 298 -2.94 -5.77 17.95
CA GLY A 298 -3.82 -6.90 17.64
C GLY A 298 -3.83 -7.26 16.16
N ASN A 299 -4.49 -8.36 15.77
CA ASN A 299 -5.34 -9.25 16.58
C ASN A 299 -4.74 -10.66 16.76
N MET A 300 -3.41 -10.78 16.75
CA MET A 300 -2.70 -12.05 17.03
C MET A 300 -2.36 -12.20 18.52
N ASP A 301 -1.57 -13.21 18.88
CA ASP A 301 -1.38 -13.67 20.26
C ASP A 301 -0.68 -12.67 21.21
N ALA A 302 -0.08 -11.57 20.71
CA ALA A 302 0.31 -10.46 21.57
C ALA A 302 -0.89 -9.85 22.32
N THR A 303 -2.12 -10.09 21.86
CA THR A 303 -3.38 -9.68 22.51
C THR A 303 -4.16 -10.83 23.14
N LYS A 304 -3.55 -12.02 23.29
CA LYS A 304 -4.17 -13.16 23.97
C LYS A 304 -4.45 -12.80 25.44
N GLU A 305 -5.53 -13.34 26.01
CA GLU A 305 -5.83 -13.17 27.42
C GLU A 305 -4.62 -13.53 28.29
N GLY A 306 -4.27 -12.64 29.23
CA GLY A 306 -3.09 -12.75 30.08
C GLY A 306 -1.79 -12.20 29.48
N SER A 307 -1.78 -11.78 28.21
CA SER A 307 -0.62 -11.12 27.61
C SER A 307 -0.30 -9.78 28.27
N GLN A 308 0.99 -9.52 28.49
CA GLN A 308 1.49 -8.27 29.09
C GLN A 308 1.61 -7.13 28.06
N TRP A 309 1.63 -7.45 26.76
CA TRP A 309 1.93 -6.49 25.68
C TRP A 309 0.94 -5.33 25.54
N PRO A 310 -0.39 -5.51 25.67
CA PRO A 310 -1.31 -4.37 25.75
C PRO A 310 -0.99 -3.45 26.93
N GLY A 311 -0.52 -4.02 28.05
CA GLY A 311 -0.05 -3.27 29.21
C GLY A 311 1.20 -2.44 28.93
N TYR A 312 2.16 -2.96 28.16
CA TYR A 312 3.36 -2.22 27.75
C TYR A 312 3.01 -1.02 26.87
N VAL A 313 2.16 -1.21 25.86
CA VAL A 313 1.69 -0.12 24.99
C VAL A 313 0.94 0.93 25.81
N LYS A 314 0.06 0.51 26.74
CA LYS A 314 -0.67 1.43 27.62
C LYS A 314 0.24 2.25 28.52
N LYS A 315 1.27 1.63 29.12
CA LYS A 315 2.26 2.33 29.94
C LYS A 315 3.10 3.30 29.11
N ALA A 316 3.48 2.92 27.88
CA ALA A 316 4.24 3.78 26.97
C ALA A 316 3.45 5.04 26.59
N VAL A 317 2.19 4.87 26.18
CA VAL A 317 1.29 6.00 25.86
C VAL A 317 1.05 6.91 27.06
N ALA A 318 0.76 6.33 28.24
CA ALA A 318 0.61 7.13 29.46
C ALA A 318 1.87 7.93 29.82
N GLY A 319 3.06 7.40 29.52
CA GLY A 319 4.35 8.06 29.72
C GLY A 319 4.59 9.28 28.81
N LEU A 320 3.93 9.35 27.65
CA LEU A 320 4.06 10.48 26.71
C LEU A 320 3.34 11.75 27.18
N LYS A 321 2.28 11.60 28.00
CA LYS A 321 1.47 12.72 28.52
C LYS A 321 0.92 13.63 27.41
N ASP A 322 0.50 13.02 26.30
CA ASP A 322 -0.08 13.67 25.13
C ASP A 322 -1.52 13.16 24.96
N ASP A 323 -2.50 14.07 24.97
CA ASP A 323 -3.92 13.76 24.95
C ASP A 323 -4.45 13.34 23.57
N LYS A 324 -3.63 13.55 22.53
CA LYS A 324 -3.90 13.12 21.14
C LYS A 324 -3.21 11.79 20.81
N ILE A 325 -2.78 11.04 21.82
CA ILE A 325 -2.20 9.70 21.67
C ILE A 325 -3.05 8.70 22.45
N TYR A 326 -3.64 7.76 21.73
CA TYR A 326 -4.61 6.81 22.26
C TYR A 326 -4.08 5.38 22.21
N THR A 327 -4.73 4.50 22.96
CA THR A 327 -4.54 3.05 22.83
C THR A 327 -5.80 2.40 22.30
N HIS A 328 -5.66 1.49 21.34
CA HIS A 328 -6.77 0.66 20.85
C HIS A 328 -6.31 -0.80 20.72
N PHE A 329 -7.02 -1.74 21.34
CA PHE A 329 -6.62 -3.14 21.36
C PHE A 329 -7.69 -4.01 20.72
N VAL A 330 -7.30 -4.79 19.70
CA VAL A 330 -8.21 -5.77 19.09
C VAL A 330 -7.94 -7.14 19.74
N PRO A 331 -8.98 -7.85 20.23
CA PRO A 331 -8.82 -9.14 20.88
C PRO A 331 -8.12 -10.18 20.00
N PHE A 332 -7.44 -11.14 20.62
CA PHE A 332 -6.84 -12.26 19.91
C PHE A 332 -7.89 -13.04 19.09
N LYS A 333 -7.59 -13.31 17.82
CA LYS A 333 -8.48 -13.96 16.87
C LYS A 333 -8.80 -15.44 17.12
N GLU A 334 -8.05 -16.10 18.01
CA GLU A 334 -8.20 -17.53 18.36
C GLU A 334 -8.16 -18.54 17.18
N THR A 335 -7.68 -18.12 16.01
CA THR A 335 -7.44 -18.96 14.84
C THR A 335 -5.94 -19.06 14.53
N THR A 336 -5.53 -20.09 13.78
CA THR A 336 -4.14 -20.29 13.36
C THR A 336 -3.71 -19.30 12.27
N GLY A 337 -2.41 -19.08 12.14
CA GLY A 337 -1.82 -18.26 11.06
C GLY A 337 -2.14 -16.77 11.17
N HIS A 338 -1.97 -16.04 10.08
CA HIS A 338 -2.28 -14.61 9.97
C HIS A 338 -3.80 -14.36 9.88
N PRO A 339 -4.25 -13.11 10.08
CA PRO A 339 -5.68 -12.78 10.02
C PRO A 339 -6.24 -12.98 8.61
N SER A 340 -7.32 -13.75 8.53
CA SER A 340 -8.14 -13.94 7.33
C SER A 340 -8.84 -12.64 6.91
N ILE A 341 -9.43 -12.62 5.71
CA ILE A 341 -10.23 -11.48 5.21
C ILE A 341 -11.28 -11.04 6.24
N LYS A 342 -12.04 -11.99 6.81
CA LYS A 342 -13.08 -11.68 7.78
C LYS A 342 -12.52 -11.06 9.06
N GLU A 343 -11.40 -11.57 9.55
CA GLU A 343 -10.75 -11.04 10.75
C GLU A 343 -10.14 -9.65 10.50
N GLN A 344 -9.65 -9.37 9.28
CA GLN A 344 -9.23 -8.04 8.86
C GLN A 344 -10.40 -7.06 8.79
N GLU A 345 -11.58 -7.50 8.33
CA GLU A 345 -12.83 -6.70 8.37
C GLU A 345 -13.27 -6.41 9.81
N GLU A 346 -13.20 -7.39 10.71
CA GLU A 346 -13.50 -7.22 12.13
C GLU A 346 -12.54 -6.22 12.80
N MET A 347 -11.23 -6.31 12.50
CA MET A 347 -10.23 -5.32 12.92
C MET A 347 -10.55 -3.92 12.39
N ALA A 348 -10.94 -3.80 11.11
CA ALA A 348 -11.29 -2.53 10.50
C ALA A 348 -12.51 -1.91 11.17
N ASN A 349 -13.57 -2.70 11.39
CA ASN A 349 -14.79 -2.23 12.05
C ASN A 349 -14.50 -1.73 13.48
N SER A 350 -13.65 -2.45 14.22
CA SER A 350 -13.20 -2.03 15.55
C SER A 350 -12.45 -0.68 15.52
N LEU A 351 -11.54 -0.51 14.56
CA LEU A 351 -10.78 0.73 14.41
C LEU A 351 -11.64 1.90 13.91
N ILE A 352 -12.55 1.64 12.97
CA ILE A 352 -13.53 2.63 12.47
C ILE A 352 -14.39 3.14 13.63
N GLN A 353 -14.97 2.23 14.42
CA GLN A 353 -15.77 2.59 15.58
C GLN A 353 -14.95 3.44 16.57
N PHE A 354 -13.70 3.04 16.85
CA PHE A 354 -12.83 3.81 17.72
C PHE A 354 -12.59 5.23 17.18
N ILE A 355 -12.32 5.38 15.90
CA ILE A 355 -12.10 6.68 15.26
C ILE A 355 -13.36 7.54 15.34
N ASP A 356 -14.54 7.00 15.02
CA ASP A 356 -15.81 7.74 15.08
C ASP A 356 -16.14 8.24 16.51
N GLU A 357 -15.79 7.46 17.53
CA GLU A 357 -16.09 7.78 18.92
C GLU A 357 -15.08 8.77 19.54
N ASN A 358 -13.82 8.76 19.09
CA ASN A 358 -12.73 9.44 19.81
C ASN A 358 -12.04 10.54 19.00
N ILE A 359 -12.14 10.52 17.66
CA ILE A 359 -11.36 11.40 16.79
C ILE A 359 -12.28 12.37 16.04
N ASN A 360 -12.04 13.67 16.22
CA ASN A 360 -12.73 14.72 15.48
C ASN A 360 -11.80 15.33 14.42
N TRP A 361 -12.10 15.04 13.15
CA TRP A 361 -11.21 15.27 12.02
C TRP A 361 -11.94 15.51 10.68
#